data_AF-B5DUM3-F1
#
_entry.id   AF-B5DUM3-F1
#
_cell.length_a   1.000
_cell.length_b   1.000
_cell.length_c   1.000
_cell.angle_alpha   90.00
_cell.angle_beta   90.00
_cell.angle_gamma   90.00
#
_symmetry.space_group_name_H-M   'P 1'
#
loop_
_entity.id
_entity.type
_entity.pdbx_description
1 polymer ?
#
loop_
_entity_poly.entity_id
_entity_poly.type
_entity_poly.pdbx_seq_one_letter_code
_entity_poly.pdbx_strand_id
1 'polypeptide(L)'
;MGLTDRERKLFRPLVLACDRHLAPGIFKFTYGADLSEQSFFEDCGEFIQDFQQIVHIYKRANRGVARCCEKICDTTLLRFNFMGAVDISVLQQQLSGWLASAGDTLRNYYNNILELLSAFSRQFHLVKDEMSAEWILYVNGLDDMLANALMTSARSSLTKLYEALHRDEDMAPAPILVLESDVKDGRIVFSPDMDEIATVLCGVIDNIRCMLDQFPRLGYKLRLPKTAQRQGFAGVFREDQECSELMRSIQAEISKQRQEMESYQEQWNHHRMLWETTEEQFTERLMKSARTAGVFEGGIEHYSALADDVSFVDAITNVYFILINQNALKSTILDWIEKWQALNIKMLLDHATNWMRGTYRYMRRNERNVMKVPRTIRETVAAKQLFERLIQELPLKQATFTPMLELFVLLHKYQVNLAEKTHEQVLGLESAWLHYLQTLSEADEMLDNEGDENKLELAKQAEKFKFILKEFLEDFYSKLPKK
;
A
#
# COMPACT_ATOMS: atom_id res chain seq x y z
N MET A 1 -26.21 58.17 24.02
CA MET A 1 -26.19 56.72 24.32
C MET A 1 -25.49 56.49 25.66
N GLY A 2 -26.22 56.10 26.70
CA GLY A 2 -25.69 55.95 28.07
C GLY A 2 -24.66 54.82 28.24
N LEU A 3 -23.98 54.82 29.39
CA LEU A 3 -23.16 53.72 29.91
C LEU A 3 -24.07 52.68 30.56
N THR A 4 -23.86 51.40 30.27
CA THR A 4 -24.55 50.28 30.94
C THR A 4 -24.08 50.12 32.40
N ASP A 5 -24.81 49.42 33.26
CA ASP A 5 -24.47 49.34 34.69
C ASP A 5 -23.10 48.72 34.99
N ARG A 6 -22.60 47.82 34.13
CA ARG A 6 -21.23 47.29 34.22
C ARG A 6 -20.19 48.30 33.76
N GLU A 7 -20.47 49.03 32.67
CA GLU A 7 -19.63 50.12 32.21
C GLU A 7 -19.59 51.27 33.23
N ARG A 8 -20.71 51.59 33.88
CA ARG A 8 -20.76 52.61 34.94
C ARG A 8 -19.84 52.29 36.11
N LYS A 9 -19.61 51.01 36.44
CA LYS A 9 -18.65 50.61 37.47
C LYS A 9 -17.21 50.84 37.01
N LEU A 10 -16.90 50.50 35.76
CA LEU A 10 -15.59 50.76 35.16
C LEU A 10 -15.29 52.26 35.00
N PHE A 11 -16.30 53.10 34.76
CA PHE A 11 -16.12 54.54 34.65
C PHE A 11 -16.33 55.28 35.97
N ARG A 12 -16.67 54.60 37.08
CA ARG A 12 -17.05 55.22 38.36
C ARG A 12 -16.01 56.21 38.89
N PRO A 13 -14.70 55.91 38.87
CA PRO A 13 -13.68 56.87 39.31
C PRO A 13 -13.59 58.12 38.43
N LEU A 14 -13.77 57.97 37.11
CA LEU A 14 -13.82 59.10 36.17
C LEU A 14 -15.10 59.93 36.34
N VAL A 15 -16.24 59.29 36.62
CA VAL A 15 -17.50 59.99 36.93
C VAL A 15 -17.39 60.74 38.25
N LEU A 16 -16.78 60.16 39.28
CA LEU A 16 -16.52 60.85 40.55
C LEU A 16 -15.54 62.02 40.39
N ALA A 17 -14.57 61.92 39.48
CA ALA A 17 -13.72 63.04 39.11
C ALA A 17 -14.54 64.15 38.43
N CYS A 18 -15.43 63.81 37.49
CA CYS A 18 -16.38 64.77 36.89
C CYS A 18 -17.23 65.47 37.95
N ASP A 19 -17.82 64.71 38.88
CA ASP A 19 -18.66 65.26 39.95
C ASP A 19 -17.88 66.22 40.87
N ARG A 20 -16.61 65.91 41.16
CA ARG A 20 -15.71 66.78 41.94
C ARG A 20 -15.38 68.07 41.21
N HIS A 21 -15.15 68.02 39.89
CA HIS A 21 -14.89 69.20 39.07
C HIS A 21 -16.14 70.09 38.91
N LEU A 22 -17.34 69.50 38.91
CA LEU A 22 -18.61 70.22 38.81
C LEU A 22 -19.12 70.76 40.16
N ALA A 23 -18.68 70.20 41.30
CA ALA A 23 -19.13 70.60 42.63
C ALA A 23 -18.93 72.11 42.96
N PRO A 24 -17.81 72.78 42.61
CA PRO A 24 -17.66 74.23 42.80
C PRO A 24 -18.73 75.04 42.06
N GLY A 25 -19.13 74.58 40.86
CA GLY A 25 -20.22 75.11 40.04
C GLY A 25 -21.56 75.22 40.76
N ILE A 26 -21.85 74.22 41.59
CA ILE A 26 -23.15 74.04 42.25
C ILE A 26 -23.16 74.65 43.66
N PHE A 27 -22.03 74.61 44.36
CA PHE A 27 -21.96 74.95 45.79
C PHE A 27 -21.29 76.30 46.10
N LYS A 28 -20.55 76.92 45.16
CA LYS A 28 -19.79 78.16 45.41
C LYS A 28 -20.21 79.37 44.57
N PHE A 29 -20.88 79.19 43.43
CA PHE A 29 -21.30 80.32 42.59
C PHE A 29 -22.72 80.78 42.93
N THR A 30 -22.89 82.10 43.06
CA THR A 30 -24.17 82.80 43.26
C THR A 30 -24.31 83.85 42.17
N TYR A 31 -25.54 84.22 41.79
CA TYR A 31 -25.99 85.06 40.64
C TYR A 31 -25.27 86.41 40.33
N GLY A 32 -24.08 86.70 40.86
CA GLY A 32 -23.37 87.96 40.61
C GLY A 32 -21.85 87.93 40.78
N ALA A 33 -21.12 86.90 40.31
CA ALA A 33 -19.66 87.00 40.21
C ALA A 33 -19.16 87.23 38.77
N ASP A 34 -18.14 88.09 38.63
CA ASP A 34 -17.51 88.53 37.39
C ASP A 34 -16.56 87.47 36.80
N LEU A 35 -16.47 87.40 35.46
CA LEU A 35 -15.46 86.83 34.53
C LEU A 35 -14.84 85.45 34.84
N SER A 36 -14.46 85.18 36.08
CA SER A 36 -14.05 83.89 36.65
C SER A 36 -15.10 82.78 36.53
N GLU A 37 -16.39 83.14 36.43
CA GLU A 37 -17.47 82.16 36.20
C GLU A 37 -17.44 81.62 34.77
N GLN A 38 -17.18 82.46 33.77
CA GLN A 38 -17.13 82.04 32.35
C GLN A 38 -15.97 81.08 32.08
N SER A 39 -14.77 81.37 32.59
CA SER A 39 -13.62 80.46 32.46
C SER A 39 -13.86 79.11 33.15
N PHE A 40 -14.55 79.09 34.30
CA PHE A 40 -14.89 77.84 34.98
C PHE A 40 -15.88 76.97 34.19
N PHE A 41 -16.89 77.58 33.55
CA PHE A 41 -17.82 76.85 32.69
C PHE A 41 -17.16 76.34 31.40
N GLU A 42 -16.20 77.10 30.83
CA GLU A 42 -15.37 76.66 29.70
C GLU A 42 -14.49 75.46 30.10
N ASP A 43 -13.79 75.54 31.24
CA ASP A 43 -12.97 74.43 31.78
C ASP A 43 -13.80 73.17 32.06
N CYS A 44 -15.02 73.33 32.60
CA CYS A 44 -15.96 72.21 32.79
C CYS A 44 -16.43 71.63 31.45
N GLY A 45 -16.63 72.49 30.44
CA GLY A 45 -16.98 72.10 29.08
C GLY A 45 -15.88 71.25 28.44
N GLU A 46 -14.63 71.69 28.52
CA GLU A 46 -13.46 70.94 28.03
C GLU A 46 -13.33 69.59 28.75
N PHE A 47 -13.48 69.55 30.08
CA PHE A 47 -13.40 68.31 30.84
C PHE A 47 -14.51 67.30 30.49
N ILE A 48 -15.75 67.79 30.30
CA ILE A 48 -16.87 66.94 29.86
C ILE A 48 -16.63 66.43 28.43
N GLN A 49 -16.08 67.26 27.54
CA GLN A 49 -15.74 66.88 26.18
C GLN A 49 -14.65 65.80 26.15
N ASP A 50 -13.62 65.94 26.98
CA ASP A 50 -12.58 64.93 27.17
C ASP A 50 -13.15 63.62 27.70
N PHE A 51 -14.03 63.66 28.71
CA PHE A 51 -14.70 62.48 29.22
C PHE A 51 -15.56 61.78 28.15
N GLN A 52 -16.32 62.56 27.36
CA GLN A 52 -17.09 62.03 26.23
C GLN A 52 -16.17 61.37 25.20
N GLN A 53 -15.03 61.98 24.89
CA GLN A 53 -14.04 61.42 23.96
C GLN A 53 -13.49 60.07 24.46
N ILE A 54 -13.19 59.94 25.76
CA ILE A 54 -12.75 58.67 26.37
C ILE A 54 -13.84 57.59 26.25
N VAL A 55 -15.09 57.93 26.54
CA VAL A 55 -16.23 56.99 26.39
C VAL A 55 -16.43 56.57 24.93
N HIS A 56 -16.25 57.50 23.98
CA HIS A 56 -16.32 57.19 22.55
C HIS A 56 -15.19 56.25 22.11
N ILE A 57 -13.96 56.47 22.60
CA ILE A 57 -12.80 55.64 22.29
C ILE A 57 -12.97 54.23 22.88
N TYR A 58 -13.47 54.12 24.12
CA TYR A 58 -13.86 52.85 24.72
C TYR A 58 -14.88 52.07 23.89
N LYS A 59 -16.00 52.71 23.53
CA LYS A 59 -17.05 52.07 22.74
C LYS A 59 -16.56 51.66 21.36
N ARG A 60 -15.68 52.47 20.74
CA ARG A 60 -15.04 52.14 19.46
C ARG A 60 -14.08 50.96 19.60
N ALA A 61 -13.27 50.93 20.64
CA ALA A 61 -12.35 49.82 20.92
C ALA A 61 -13.13 48.51 21.15
N ASN A 62 -14.15 48.50 21.99
CA ASN A 62 -14.98 47.31 22.22
C ASN A 62 -15.67 46.79 20.96
N ARG A 63 -16.26 47.68 20.17
CA ARG A 63 -16.85 47.30 18.87
C ARG A 63 -15.79 46.78 17.91
N GLY A 64 -14.60 47.36 17.93
CA GLY A 64 -13.47 46.91 17.13
C GLY A 64 -13.00 45.51 17.52
N VAL A 65 -12.85 45.25 18.82
CA VAL A 65 -12.46 43.94 19.35
C VAL A 65 -13.52 42.88 19.04
N ALA A 66 -14.80 43.19 19.24
CA ALA A 66 -15.90 42.27 18.90
C ALA A 66 -15.91 41.91 17.41
N ARG A 67 -15.75 42.90 16.51
CA ARG A 67 -15.64 42.66 15.06
C ARG A 67 -14.41 41.84 14.68
N CYS A 68 -13.29 42.02 15.37
CA CYS A 68 -12.12 41.18 15.14
C CYS A 68 -12.37 39.74 15.58
N CYS A 69 -13.03 39.54 16.73
CA CYS A 69 -13.39 38.21 17.22
C CYS A 69 -14.38 37.51 16.28
N GLU A 70 -15.38 38.21 15.75
CA GLU A 70 -16.31 37.69 14.73
C GLU A 70 -15.55 37.22 13.48
N LYS A 71 -14.64 38.04 12.95
CA LYS A 71 -13.79 37.65 11.81
C LYS A 71 -12.87 36.47 12.11
N ILE A 72 -12.42 36.34 13.36
CA ILE A 72 -11.64 35.18 13.80
C ILE A 72 -12.52 33.92 13.75
N CYS A 73 -13.76 33.98 14.24
CA CYS A 73 -14.71 32.86 14.13
C CYS A 73 -14.89 32.39 12.68
N ASP A 74 -15.04 33.34 11.74
CA ASP A 74 -15.25 33.05 10.32
C ASP A 74 -13.98 32.53 9.61
N THR A 75 -12.81 32.71 10.24
CA THR A 75 -11.55 32.26 9.66
C THR A 75 -11.41 30.75 9.89
N THR A 76 -11.47 29.99 8.80
CA THR A 76 -11.21 28.55 8.83
C THR A 76 -9.75 28.27 8.49
N LEU A 77 -9.09 27.48 9.35
CA LEU A 77 -7.66 27.17 9.28
C LEU A 77 -7.35 26.18 8.16
N LEU A 78 -8.34 25.36 7.79
CA LEU A 78 -8.24 24.35 6.76
C LEU A 78 -9.19 24.69 5.60
N ARG A 79 -8.68 24.51 4.37
CA ARG A 79 -9.42 24.76 3.14
C ARG A 79 -9.20 23.60 2.18
N PHE A 80 -9.99 22.55 2.29
CA PHE A 80 -9.97 21.43 1.35
C PHE A 80 -10.60 21.85 0.02
N ASN A 81 -9.80 22.42 -0.89
CA ASN A 81 -10.22 22.78 -2.25
C ASN A 81 -9.52 21.87 -3.26
N PHE A 82 -9.79 20.58 -3.17
CA PHE A 82 -9.25 19.62 -4.11
C PHE A 82 -10.16 19.51 -5.33
N MET A 83 -9.59 19.64 -6.53
CA MET A 83 -10.31 19.31 -7.77
C MET A 83 -10.28 17.79 -8.08
N GLY A 84 -9.64 16.99 -7.23
CA GLY A 84 -9.49 15.54 -7.33
C GLY A 84 -8.55 15.00 -6.25
N ALA A 85 -8.30 13.70 -6.22
CA ALA A 85 -7.40 13.08 -5.26
C ALA A 85 -5.95 13.56 -5.44
N VAL A 86 -5.23 13.72 -4.34
CA VAL A 86 -3.89 14.33 -4.29
C VAL A 86 -2.90 13.39 -3.59
N ASP A 87 -1.64 13.45 -3.97
CA ASP A 87 -0.56 12.73 -3.27
C ASP A 87 -0.31 13.31 -1.85
N ILE A 88 0.15 12.48 -0.91
CA ILE A 88 0.34 12.87 0.49
C ILE A 88 1.35 14.02 0.64
N SER A 89 2.38 14.04 -0.21
CA SER A 89 3.42 15.06 -0.23
C SER A 89 2.84 16.45 -0.52
N VAL A 90 1.95 16.51 -1.51
CA VAL A 90 1.26 17.73 -1.91
C VAL A 90 0.23 18.13 -0.85
N LEU A 91 -0.49 17.16 -0.26
CA LEU A 91 -1.40 17.42 0.86
C LEU A 91 -0.67 18.07 2.04
N GLN A 92 0.48 17.52 2.46
CA GLN A 92 1.30 18.10 3.54
C GLN A 92 1.72 19.54 3.22
N GLN A 93 2.20 19.80 1.99
CA GLN A 93 2.58 21.14 1.56
C GLN A 93 1.40 22.12 1.60
N GLN A 94 0.24 21.72 1.07
CA GLN A 94 -0.96 22.56 1.06
C GLN A 94 -1.49 22.83 2.48
N LEU A 95 -1.52 21.81 3.34
CA LEU A 95 -1.89 21.95 4.75
C LEU A 95 -0.97 22.97 5.46
N SER A 96 0.34 22.85 5.27
CA SER A 96 1.30 23.79 5.85
C SER A 96 1.10 25.23 5.35
N GLY A 97 0.80 25.39 4.06
CA GLY A 97 0.52 26.69 3.45
C GLY A 97 -0.78 27.33 3.95
N TRP A 98 -1.85 26.53 4.08
CA TRP A 98 -3.13 27.02 4.63
C TRP A 98 -2.98 27.42 6.09
N LEU A 99 -2.31 26.61 6.90
CA LEU A 99 -2.05 26.90 8.31
C LEU A 99 -1.18 28.15 8.49
N ALA A 100 -0.15 28.34 7.66
CA ALA A 100 0.69 29.54 7.69
C ALA A 100 -0.12 30.80 7.34
N SER A 101 -0.90 30.75 6.24
CA SER A 101 -1.74 31.87 5.82
C SER A 101 -2.82 32.20 6.86
N ALA A 102 -3.46 31.19 7.44
CA ALA A 102 -4.45 31.38 8.50
C ALA A 102 -3.81 31.90 9.80
N GLY A 103 -2.59 31.45 10.13
CA GLY A 103 -1.83 31.97 11.25
C GLY A 103 -1.51 33.45 11.11
N ASP A 104 -1.12 33.90 9.91
CA ASP A 104 -0.84 35.31 9.64
C ASP A 104 -2.10 36.19 9.70
N THR A 105 -3.24 35.71 9.20
CA THR A 105 -4.51 36.46 9.31
C THR A 105 -4.95 36.56 10.77
N LEU A 106 -4.87 35.48 11.55
CA LEU A 106 -5.17 35.49 12.98
C LEU A 106 -4.23 36.43 13.74
N ARG A 107 -2.94 36.44 13.41
CA ARG A 107 -1.95 37.35 13.99
C ARG A 107 -2.27 38.81 13.70
N ASN A 108 -2.72 39.13 12.49
CA ASN A 108 -3.14 40.48 12.14
C ASN A 108 -4.35 40.94 12.97
N TYR A 109 -5.36 40.08 13.14
CA TYR A 109 -6.52 40.40 13.99
C TYR A 109 -6.13 40.54 15.46
N TYR A 110 -5.28 39.64 15.97
CA TYR A 110 -4.77 39.70 17.33
C TYR A 110 -3.98 40.99 17.60
N ASN A 111 -3.09 41.40 16.68
CA ASN A 111 -2.34 42.65 16.80
C ASN A 111 -3.26 43.87 16.78
N ASN A 112 -4.29 43.89 15.95
CA ASN A 112 -5.29 44.96 15.94
C ASN A 112 -6.07 45.04 17.27
N ILE A 113 -6.44 43.89 17.85
CA ILE A 113 -7.05 43.83 19.19
C ILE A 113 -6.10 44.43 20.23
N LEU A 114 -4.81 44.07 20.21
CA LEU A 114 -3.82 44.62 21.12
C LEU A 114 -3.64 46.13 20.95
N GLU A 115 -3.61 46.64 19.72
CA GLU A 115 -3.51 48.08 19.44
C GLU A 115 -4.71 48.84 20.01
N LEU A 116 -5.93 48.37 19.75
CA LEU A 116 -7.17 48.95 20.28
C LEU A 116 -7.19 48.96 21.82
N LEU A 117 -6.77 47.85 22.45
CA LEU A 117 -6.70 47.75 23.90
C LEU A 117 -5.58 48.60 24.50
N SER A 118 -4.45 48.70 23.82
CA SER A 118 -3.34 49.56 24.26
C SER A 118 -3.74 51.04 24.21
N ALA A 119 -4.42 51.47 23.14
CA ALA A 119 -4.92 52.83 22.97
C ALA A 119 -5.92 53.20 24.08
N PHE A 120 -6.85 52.28 24.39
CA PHE A 120 -7.79 52.44 25.50
C PHE A 120 -7.08 52.47 26.86
N SER A 121 -6.18 51.51 27.14
CA SER A 121 -5.48 51.41 28.43
C SER A 121 -4.64 52.65 28.77
N ARG A 122 -4.10 53.36 27.77
CA ARG A 122 -3.34 54.61 27.96
C ARG A 122 -4.22 55.73 28.52
N GLN A 123 -5.49 55.79 28.14
CA GLN A 123 -6.42 56.82 28.61
C GLN A 123 -6.83 56.64 30.08
N PHE A 124 -6.73 55.40 30.58
CA PHE A 124 -7.07 55.05 31.96
C PHE A 124 -5.84 55.11 32.90
N HIS A 125 -4.65 55.45 32.39
CA HIS A 125 -3.43 55.51 33.18
C HIS A 125 -3.50 56.57 34.31
N LEU A 126 -4.34 57.59 34.17
CA LEU A 126 -4.52 58.65 35.15
C LEU A 126 -5.29 58.22 36.41
N VAL A 127 -6.04 57.11 36.35
CA VAL A 127 -6.95 56.65 37.43
C VAL A 127 -6.66 55.19 37.84
N LYS A 128 -5.44 54.75 37.56
CA LYS A 128 -5.02 53.34 37.59
C LYS A 128 -5.08 52.69 38.98
N ASP A 129 -4.91 53.48 40.04
CA ASP A 129 -4.81 52.98 41.42
C ASP A 129 -6.19 52.65 42.04
N GLU A 130 -7.29 53.19 41.52
CA GLU A 130 -8.66 52.98 42.05
C GLU A 130 -9.46 51.91 41.29
N MET A 131 -8.96 51.40 40.16
CA MET A 131 -9.72 50.62 39.16
C MET A 131 -9.41 49.11 39.11
N SER A 132 -8.60 48.59 40.04
CA SER A 132 -7.91 47.31 39.85
C SER A 132 -8.83 46.10 39.62
N ALA A 133 -9.92 45.95 40.38
CA ALA A 133 -10.79 44.77 40.28
C ALA A 133 -11.70 44.76 39.03
N GLU A 134 -12.36 45.89 38.73
CA GLU A 134 -13.27 46.00 37.58
C GLU A 134 -12.51 45.98 36.24
N TRP A 135 -11.28 46.53 36.22
CA TRP A 135 -10.39 46.42 35.06
C TRP A 135 -10.00 44.96 34.77
N ILE A 136 -9.66 44.19 35.80
CA ILE A 136 -9.35 42.75 35.66
C ILE A 136 -10.54 42.00 35.08
N LEU A 137 -11.76 42.23 35.59
CA LEU A 137 -12.97 41.58 35.09
C LEU A 137 -13.26 41.94 33.63
N TYR A 138 -13.06 43.20 33.25
CA TYR A 138 -13.24 43.65 31.87
C TYR A 138 -12.24 43.00 30.91
N VAL A 139 -10.94 43.02 31.24
CA VAL A 139 -9.90 42.41 30.40
C VAL A 139 -10.12 40.90 30.28
N ASN A 140 -10.47 40.23 31.38
CA ASN A 140 -10.78 38.80 31.34
C ASN A 140 -12.03 38.50 30.50
N GLY A 141 -13.05 39.36 30.53
CA GLY A 141 -14.22 39.20 29.65
C GLY A 141 -13.88 39.30 28.16
N LEU A 142 -12.96 40.19 27.78
CA LEU A 142 -12.48 40.28 26.39
C LEU A 142 -11.56 39.11 26.01
N ASP A 143 -10.73 38.65 26.96
CA ASP A 143 -9.87 37.48 26.77
C ASP A 143 -10.68 36.19 26.60
N ASP A 144 -11.77 36.04 27.35
CA ASP A 144 -12.73 34.94 27.22
C ASP A 144 -13.46 35.01 25.85
N MET A 145 -13.82 36.21 25.37
CA MET A 145 -14.41 36.40 24.04
C MET A 145 -13.44 36.02 22.92
N LEU A 146 -12.17 36.40 23.03
CA LEU A 146 -11.12 36.00 22.10
C LEU A 146 -10.88 34.48 22.13
N ALA A 147 -10.89 33.87 23.32
CA ALA A 147 -10.76 32.43 23.47
C ALA A 147 -11.87 31.68 22.76
N ASN A 148 -13.12 32.09 22.99
CA ASN A 148 -14.28 31.49 22.32
C ASN A 148 -14.18 31.64 20.81
N ALA A 149 -13.74 32.79 20.30
CA ALA A 149 -13.58 32.99 18.86
C ALA A 149 -12.53 32.06 18.23
N LEU A 150 -11.36 31.94 18.87
CA LEU A 150 -10.31 31.02 18.45
C LEU A 150 -10.74 29.56 18.52
N MET A 151 -11.49 29.18 19.56
CA MET A 151 -12.05 27.84 19.70
C MET A 151 -13.08 27.53 18.60
N THR A 152 -13.99 28.45 18.29
CA THR A 152 -14.96 28.29 17.19
C THR A 152 -14.26 28.14 15.84
N SER A 153 -13.17 28.88 15.60
CA SER A 153 -12.33 28.73 14.39
C SER A 153 -11.68 27.34 14.32
N ALA A 154 -11.15 26.85 15.45
CA ALA A 154 -10.55 25.52 15.54
C ALA A 154 -11.60 24.40 15.33
N ARG A 155 -12.76 24.51 15.96
CA ARG A 155 -13.89 23.57 15.78
C ARG A 155 -14.34 23.53 14.33
N SER A 156 -14.60 24.69 13.72
CA SER A 156 -14.97 24.79 12.29
C SER A 156 -13.94 24.14 11.37
N SER A 157 -12.65 24.22 11.73
CA SER A 157 -11.57 23.59 10.96
C SER A 157 -11.55 22.07 11.12
N LEU A 158 -11.73 21.56 12.34
CA LEU A 158 -11.85 20.12 12.62
C LEU A 158 -13.10 19.53 11.98
N THR A 159 -14.24 20.25 12.00
CA THR A 159 -15.46 19.84 11.32
C THR A 159 -15.23 19.70 9.83
N LYS A 160 -14.53 20.66 9.18
CA LYS A 160 -14.18 20.54 7.76
C LYS A 160 -13.27 19.34 7.46
N LEU A 161 -12.34 19.01 8.35
CA LEU A 161 -11.50 17.82 8.21
C LEU A 161 -12.33 16.55 8.35
N TYR A 162 -13.23 16.51 9.33
CA TYR A 162 -14.18 15.41 9.49
C TYR A 162 -15.09 15.25 8.28
N GLU A 163 -15.71 16.33 7.78
CA GLU A 163 -16.57 16.31 6.59
C GLU A 163 -15.83 15.86 5.32
N ALA A 164 -14.53 16.17 5.22
CA ALA A 164 -13.73 15.71 4.10
C ALA A 164 -13.47 14.19 4.18
N LEU A 165 -13.16 13.67 5.37
CA LEU A 165 -12.85 12.24 5.57
C LEU A 165 -14.11 11.37 5.64
N HIS A 166 -15.19 11.91 6.20
CA HIS A 166 -16.43 11.19 6.39
C HIS A 166 -17.19 11.09 5.07
N ARG A 167 -17.56 9.87 4.72
CA ARG A 167 -18.41 9.56 3.59
C ARG A 167 -19.77 9.04 4.06
N ASP A 168 -20.81 9.77 3.70
CA ASP A 168 -22.20 9.29 3.77
C ASP A 168 -22.42 8.17 2.74
N GLU A 169 -23.16 7.14 3.13
CA GLU A 169 -23.41 5.95 2.30
C GLU A 169 -24.14 6.28 0.98
N ASP A 170 -24.94 7.36 0.96
CA ASP A 170 -25.71 7.81 -0.20
C ASP A 170 -24.93 8.73 -1.17
N MET A 171 -23.72 9.17 -0.80
CA MET A 171 -22.94 10.13 -1.58
C MET A 171 -21.87 9.47 -2.46
N ALA A 172 -21.63 10.09 -3.62
CA ALA A 172 -20.58 9.67 -4.54
C ALA A 172 -19.20 9.71 -3.84
N PRO A 173 -18.31 8.75 -4.12
CA PRO A 173 -16.99 8.72 -3.51
C PRO A 173 -16.20 9.97 -3.87
N ALA A 174 -15.71 10.68 -2.85
CA ALA A 174 -14.86 11.87 -2.98
C ALA A 174 -13.47 11.56 -2.43
N PRO A 175 -12.61 10.86 -3.20
CA PRO A 175 -11.28 10.53 -2.73
C PRO A 175 -10.43 11.79 -2.55
N ILE A 176 -9.71 11.85 -1.43
CA ILE A 176 -8.80 12.95 -1.10
C ILE A 176 -7.37 12.58 -1.44
N LEU A 177 -7.02 11.31 -1.24
CA LEU A 177 -5.65 10.82 -1.34
C LEU A 177 -5.49 9.83 -2.48
N VAL A 178 -4.36 9.91 -3.18
CA VAL A 178 -3.93 8.87 -4.13
C VAL A 178 -2.84 8.03 -3.48
N LEU A 179 -2.98 6.72 -3.56
CA LEU A 179 -1.99 5.73 -3.11
C LEU A 179 -1.63 4.83 -4.28
N GLU A 180 -0.39 4.35 -4.29
CA GLU A 180 0.03 3.26 -5.18
C GLU A 180 0.07 1.95 -4.40
N SER A 181 -0.47 0.88 -4.98
CA SER A 181 -0.32 -0.48 -4.46
C SER A 181 0.65 -1.28 -5.32
N ASP A 182 1.57 -1.98 -4.65
CA ASP A 182 2.60 -2.80 -5.29
C ASP A 182 2.92 -4.05 -4.43
N VAL A 183 3.49 -5.10 -5.03
CA VAL A 183 3.97 -6.28 -4.29
C VAL A 183 5.48 -6.18 -4.10
N LYS A 184 5.93 -5.95 -2.86
CA LYS A 184 7.35 -5.93 -2.49
C LYS A 184 7.63 -6.95 -1.41
N ASP A 185 8.72 -7.72 -1.56
CA ASP A 185 9.15 -8.76 -0.61
C ASP A 185 8.04 -9.77 -0.23
N GLY A 186 7.17 -10.09 -1.20
CA GLY A 186 6.07 -11.04 -1.03
C GLY A 186 4.85 -10.50 -0.25
N ARG A 187 4.75 -9.19 -0.05
CA ARG A 187 3.61 -8.53 0.60
C ARG A 187 3.11 -7.36 -0.23
N ILE A 188 1.82 -7.08 -0.12
CA ILE A 188 1.22 -5.88 -0.70
C ILE A 188 1.65 -4.70 0.16
N VAL A 189 2.38 -3.78 -0.45
CA VAL A 189 2.86 -2.54 0.16
C VAL A 189 2.13 -1.37 -0.47
N PHE A 190 1.70 -0.44 0.38
CA PHE A 190 1.12 0.81 -0.05
C PHE A 190 2.17 1.91 0.03
N SER A 191 2.20 2.75 -1.00
CA SER A 191 3.05 3.94 -1.03
C SER A 191 2.16 5.16 -1.28
N PRO A 192 1.95 6.04 -0.29
CA PRO A 192 2.41 6.00 1.11
C PRO A 192 1.70 4.95 1.99
N ASP A 193 2.28 4.67 3.16
CA ASP A 193 1.71 3.75 4.15
C ASP A 193 0.53 4.38 4.91
N MET A 194 -0.39 3.54 5.40
CA MET A 194 -1.52 3.97 6.22
C MET A 194 -1.09 4.64 7.53
N ASP A 195 0.05 4.24 8.10
CA ASP A 195 0.62 4.89 9.28
C ASP A 195 1.13 6.30 8.98
N GLU A 196 1.70 6.51 7.80
CA GLU A 196 2.12 7.84 7.35
C GLU A 196 0.91 8.75 7.14
N ILE A 197 -0.14 8.25 6.48
CA ILE A 197 -1.41 8.97 6.29
C ILE A 197 -2.04 9.34 7.64
N ALA A 198 -2.13 8.38 8.57
CA ALA A 198 -2.66 8.62 9.90
C ALA A 198 -1.84 9.68 10.64
N THR A 199 -0.51 9.68 10.50
CA THR A 199 0.37 10.67 11.12
C THR A 199 0.14 12.06 10.55
N VAL A 200 -0.04 12.20 9.23
CA VAL A 200 -0.34 13.49 8.60
C VAL A 200 -1.69 14.03 9.07
N LEU A 201 -2.74 13.21 9.02
CA LEU A 201 -4.10 13.62 9.39
C LEU A 201 -4.21 13.96 10.89
N CYS A 202 -3.63 13.13 11.78
CA CYS A 202 -3.55 13.44 13.20
C CYS A 202 -2.66 14.66 13.48
N GLY A 203 -1.57 14.82 12.72
CA GLY A 203 -0.66 15.96 12.82
C GLY A 203 -1.35 17.30 12.54
N VAL A 204 -2.42 17.33 11.73
CA VAL A 204 -3.23 18.54 11.54
C VAL A 204 -3.84 19.03 12.85
N ILE A 205 -4.30 18.12 13.70
CA ILE A 205 -4.90 18.44 15.00
C ILE A 205 -3.84 19.07 15.92
N ASP A 206 -2.66 18.47 15.97
CA ASP A 206 -1.53 19.02 16.74
C ASP A 206 -1.07 20.37 16.19
N ASN A 207 -1.07 20.55 14.87
CA ASN A 207 -0.72 21.82 14.24
C ASN A 207 -1.72 22.94 14.58
N ILE A 208 -3.03 22.64 14.60
CA ILE A 208 -4.05 23.58 15.07
C ILE A 208 -3.78 23.97 16.53
N ARG A 209 -3.51 22.99 17.40
CA ARG A 209 -3.18 23.24 18.81
C ARG A 209 -1.94 24.13 18.95
N CYS A 210 -0.86 23.82 18.22
CA CYS A 210 0.38 24.58 18.24
C CYS A 210 0.17 26.01 17.72
N MET A 211 -0.69 26.21 16.72
CA MET A 211 -1.01 27.54 16.19
C MET A 211 -1.75 28.38 17.23
N LEU A 212 -2.71 27.80 17.95
CA LEU A 212 -3.42 28.48 19.04
C LEU A 212 -2.50 28.87 20.21
N ASP A 213 -1.48 28.07 20.50
CA ASP A 213 -0.53 28.33 21.60
C ASP A 213 0.43 29.51 21.33
N GLN A 214 0.58 29.92 20.06
CA GLN A 214 1.42 31.07 19.70
C GLN A 214 0.89 32.41 20.22
N PHE A 215 -0.40 32.48 20.57
CA PHE A 215 -1.03 33.72 21.00
C PHE A 215 -1.01 33.86 22.54
N PRO A 216 -0.32 34.87 23.09
CA PRO A 216 -0.36 35.10 24.54
C PRO A 216 -1.71 35.66 24.98
N ARG A 217 -2.15 35.33 26.20
CA ARG A 217 -3.37 35.91 26.79
C ARG A 217 -3.28 37.43 26.91
N LEU A 218 -4.40 38.12 26.74
CA LEU A 218 -4.50 39.58 26.87
C LEU A 218 -4.12 40.02 28.29
N GLY A 219 -4.49 39.24 29.31
CA GLY A 219 -4.11 39.49 30.70
C GLY A 219 -2.61 39.49 30.95
N TYR A 220 -1.84 38.69 30.21
CA TYR A 220 -0.37 38.69 30.26
C TYR A 220 0.22 39.96 29.62
N LYS A 221 -0.27 40.33 28.44
CA LYS A 221 0.19 41.55 27.72
C LYS A 221 -0.16 42.84 28.45
N LEU A 222 -1.30 42.89 29.12
CA LEU A 222 -1.76 44.05 29.90
C LEU A 222 -1.24 44.06 31.35
N ARG A 223 -0.33 43.13 31.72
CA ARG A 223 0.33 43.04 33.03
C ARG A 223 -0.65 42.86 34.21
N LEU A 224 -1.67 42.03 34.06
CA LEU A 224 -2.57 41.68 35.17
C LEU A 224 -1.85 40.80 36.22
N PRO A 225 -2.28 40.81 37.50
CA PRO A 225 -1.76 39.92 38.52
C PRO A 225 -1.86 38.44 38.12
N LYS A 226 -0.81 37.65 38.39
CA LYS A 226 -0.74 36.23 38.00
C LYS A 226 -1.91 35.38 38.51
N THR A 227 -2.48 35.72 39.67
CA THR A 227 -3.63 35.06 40.27
C THR A 227 -4.94 35.27 39.51
N ALA A 228 -5.01 36.30 38.65
CA ALA A 228 -6.20 36.66 37.88
C ALA A 228 -6.07 36.35 36.38
N GLN A 229 -4.95 35.76 35.94
CA GLN A 229 -4.71 35.39 34.55
C GLN A 229 -5.45 34.09 34.20
N ARG A 230 -6.04 34.05 33.01
CA ARG A 230 -6.65 32.84 32.45
C ARG A 230 -5.58 31.84 31.98
N GLN A 231 -5.92 30.55 31.97
CA GLN A 231 -5.07 29.48 31.44
C GLN A 231 -4.78 29.69 29.95
N GLY A 232 -3.66 29.18 29.40
CA GLY A 232 -3.33 29.34 27.98
C GLY A 232 -4.41 28.78 27.02
N PHE A 233 -4.41 29.24 25.76
CA PHE A 233 -5.40 28.78 24.77
C PHE A 233 -5.28 27.28 24.49
N ALA A 234 -4.08 26.70 24.53
CA ALA A 234 -3.89 25.25 24.41
C ALA A 234 -4.52 24.44 25.55
N GLY A 235 -4.60 25.02 26.76
CA GLY A 235 -5.29 24.42 27.90
C GLY A 235 -6.81 24.39 27.69
N VAL A 236 -7.37 25.52 27.23
CA VAL A 236 -8.79 25.60 26.85
C VAL A 236 -9.14 24.62 25.75
N PHE A 237 -8.28 24.48 24.74
CA PHE A 237 -8.48 23.52 23.65
C PHE A 237 -8.56 22.07 24.13
N ARG A 238 -7.76 21.71 25.16
CA ARG A 238 -7.76 20.35 25.72
C ARG A 238 -9.00 20.05 26.56
N GLU A 239 -9.53 21.05 27.26
CA GLU A 239 -10.72 20.91 28.09
C GLU A 239 -12.01 20.98 27.26
N ASP A 240 -11.92 21.40 26.01
CA ASP A 240 -13.05 21.56 25.12
C ASP A 240 -13.63 20.20 24.70
N GLN A 241 -14.86 19.95 25.13
CA GLN A 241 -15.55 18.69 24.86
C GLN A 241 -15.87 18.51 23.37
N GLU A 242 -16.31 19.57 22.68
CA GLU A 242 -16.63 19.53 21.25
C GLU A 242 -15.38 19.21 20.40
N CYS A 243 -14.25 19.88 20.65
CA CYS A 243 -12.98 19.53 19.99
C CYS A 243 -12.58 18.07 20.28
N SER A 244 -12.71 17.61 21.52
CA SER A 244 -12.36 16.24 21.90
C SER A 244 -13.24 15.19 21.21
N GLU A 245 -14.53 15.47 21.04
CA GLU A 245 -15.47 14.63 20.29
C GLU A 245 -15.12 14.59 18.80
N LEU A 246 -14.88 15.75 18.17
CA LEU A 246 -14.44 15.83 16.78
C LEU A 246 -13.13 15.07 16.52
N MET A 247 -12.15 15.20 17.42
CA MET A 247 -10.88 14.46 17.34
C MET A 247 -11.11 12.94 17.38
N ARG A 248 -12.02 12.47 18.24
CA ARG A 248 -12.37 11.04 18.33
C ARG A 248 -13.07 10.56 17.05
N SER A 249 -13.97 11.35 16.49
CA SER A 249 -14.65 11.02 15.24
C SER A 249 -13.66 10.93 14.07
N ILE A 250 -12.71 11.87 13.95
CA ILE A 250 -11.65 11.81 12.93
C ILE A 250 -10.79 10.55 13.08
N GLN A 251 -10.40 10.19 14.31
CA GLN A 251 -9.65 8.96 14.57
C GLN A 251 -10.45 7.70 14.24
N ALA A 252 -11.76 7.71 14.47
CA ALA A 252 -12.65 6.61 14.09
C ALA A 252 -12.70 6.45 12.57
N GLU A 253 -12.77 7.54 11.79
CA GLU A 253 -12.74 7.46 10.32
C GLU A 253 -11.40 6.95 9.78
N ILE A 254 -10.28 7.36 10.37
CA ILE A 254 -8.95 6.82 10.02
C ILE A 254 -8.89 5.31 10.32
N SER A 255 -9.49 4.87 11.42
CA SER A 255 -9.54 3.46 11.79
C SER A 255 -10.43 2.65 10.84
N LYS A 256 -11.57 3.21 10.43
CA LYS A 256 -12.45 2.63 9.41
C LYS A 256 -11.74 2.48 8.08
N GLN A 257 -11.02 3.51 7.63
CA GLN A 257 -10.20 3.42 6.41
C GLN A 257 -9.17 2.28 6.51
N ARG A 258 -8.51 2.10 7.66
CA ARG A 258 -7.56 0.99 7.85
C ARG A 258 -8.24 -0.37 7.66
N GLN A 259 -9.43 -0.56 8.20
CA GLN A 259 -10.20 -1.80 8.05
C GLN A 259 -10.60 -2.07 6.58
N GLU A 260 -10.99 -1.02 5.85
CA GLU A 260 -11.30 -1.12 4.41
C GLU A 260 -10.05 -1.47 3.59
N MET A 261 -8.89 -0.92 3.95
CA MET A 261 -7.60 -1.25 3.34
C MET A 261 -7.18 -2.70 3.64
N GLU A 262 -7.43 -3.19 4.86
CA GLU A 262 -7.20 -4.61 5.22
C GLU A 262 -8.11 -5.54 4.40
N SER A 263 -9.39 -5.18 4.25
CA SER A 263 -10.35 -5.93 3.42
C SER A 263 -9.91 -5.94 1.94
N TYR A 264 -9.39 -4.83 1.44
CA TYR A 264 -8.78 -4.75 0.11
C TYR A 264 -7.54 -5.66 0.00
N GLN A 265 -6.66 -5.68 1.00
CA GLN A 265 -5.52 -6.60 1.01
C GLN A 265 -5.95 -8.06 1.02
N GLU A 266 -7.00 -8.41 1.76
CA GLU A 266 -7.55 -9.78 1.82
C GLU A 266 -8.02 -10.26 0.44
N GLN A 267 -8.69 -9.40 -0.33
CA GLN A 267 -9.14 -9.72 -1.69
C GLN A 267 -7.96 -10.09 -2.60
N TRP A 268 -6.88 -9.32 -2.55
CA TRP A 268 -5.68 -9.62 -3.33
C TRP A 268 -4.87 -10.78 -2.78
N ASN A 269 -4.89 -11.00 -1.45
CA ASN A 269 -4.23 -12.12 -0.79
C ASN A 269 -4.78 -13.49 -1.23
N HIS A 270 -5.93 -13.57 -1.90
CA HIS A 270 -6.35 -14.80 -2.58
C HIS A 270 -5.33 -15.27 -3.63
N HIS A 271 -4.61 -14.34 -4.25
CA HIS A 271 -3.57 -14.61 -5.25
C HIS A 271 -2.17 -14.74 -4.66
N ARG A 272 -2.05 -14.74 -3.32
CA ARG A 272 -0.77 -14.75 -2.59
C ARG A 272 0.17 -15.89 -2.97
N MET A 273 -0.41 -17.03 -3.35
CA MET A 273 0.36 -18.17 -3.83
C MET A 273 1.22 -17.86 -5.08
N LEU A 274 0.87 -16.84 -5.89
CA LEU A 274 1.63 -16.48 -7.09
C LEU A 274 3.00 -15.89 -6.79
N TRP A 275 3.10 -15.02 -5.78
CA TRP A 275 4.34 -14.32 -5.44
C TRP A 275 5.09 -14.92 -4.24
N GLU A 276 4.44 -15.76 -3.43
CA GLU A 276 5.11 -16.50 -2.35
C GLU A 276 5.73 -17.82 -2.79
N THR A 277 5.21 -18.43 -3.87
CA THR A 277 5.77 -19.70 -4.35
C THR A 277 7.14 -19.43 -4.95
N THR A 278 8.18 -20.08 -4.42
CA THR A 278 9.51 -20.03 -5.02
C THR A 278 9.56 -20.86 -6.29
N GLU A 279 10.50 -20.53 -7.20
CA GLU A 279 10.70 -21.31 -8.43
C GLU A 279 10.85 -22.80 -8.13
N GLU A 280 11.66 -23.15 -7.12
CA GLU A 280 11.90 -24.51 -6.67
C GLU A 280 10.60 -25.22 -6.23
N GLN A 281 9.75 -24.57 -5.43
CA GLN A 281 8.49 -25.16 -4.99
C GLN A 281 7.53 -25.39 -6.14
N PHE A 282 7.47 -24.46 -7.10
CA PHE A 282 6.70 -24.64 -8.32
C PHE A 282 7.22 -25.82 -9.14
N THR A 283 8.55 -25.93 -9.32
CA THR A 283 9.17 -27.04 -10.04
C THR A 283 8.87 -28.38 -9.38
N GLU A 284 8.93 -28.46 -8.05
CA GLU A 284 8.63 -29.69 -7.32
C GLU A 284 7.16 -30.10 -7.45
N ARG A 285 6.23 -29.15 -7.36
CA ARG A 285 4.80 -29.41 -7.52
C ARG A 285 4.52 -29.96 -8.92
N LEU A 286 5.09 -29.35 -9.95
CA LEU A 286 4.94 -29.81 -11.33
C LEU A 286 5.60 -31.19 -11.54
N MET A 287 6.77 -31.43 -10.94
CA MET A 287 7.48 -32.71 -11.06
C MET A 287 6.79 -33.87 -10.33
N LYS A 288 6.03 -33.58 -9.26
CA LYS A 288 5.18 -34.53 -8.53
C LYS A 288 3.86 -34.82 -9.27
N SER A 289 3.40 -33.89 -10.11
CA SER A 289 2.21 -34.07 -10.93
C SER A 289 2.45 -35.00 -12.12
N ALA A 290 1.36 -35.55 -12.70
CA ALA A 290 1.45 -36.40 -13.88
C ALA A 290 1.96 -35.57 -15.07
N ARG A 291 3.07 -35.99 -15.70
CA ARG A 291 3.73 -35.27 -16.81
C ARG A 291 3.02 -35.49 -18.15
N THR A 292 1.70 -35.41 -18.16
CA THR A 292 0.86 -35.56 -19.36
C THR A 292 0.61 -34.20 -20.00
N ALA A 293 0.40 -34.18 -21.32
CA ALA A 293 0.16 -32.94 -22.06
C ALA A 293 -1.00 -32.11 -21.49
N GLY A 294 -2.08 -32.78 -21.06
CA GLY A 294 -3.24 -32.10 -20.45
C GLY A 294 -2.96 -31.42 -19.10
N VAL A 295 -2.00 -31.89 -18.30
CA VAL A 295 -1.63 -31.22 -17.03
C VAL A 295 -0.81 -29.96 -17.31
N PHE A 296 0.11 -30.04 -18.29
CA PHE A 296 0.87 -28.86 -18.74
C PHE A 296 -0.07 -27.82 -19.37
N GLU A 297 -0.98 -28.25 -20.26
CA GLU A 297 -1.97 -27.39 -20.90
C GLU A 297 -2.92 -26.75 -19.88
N GLY A 298 -3.52 -27.55 -18.99
CA GLY A 298 -4.40 -27.04 -17.94
C GLY A 298 -3.70 -26.07 -16.99
N GLY A 299 -2.40 -26.27 -16.72
CA GLY A 299 -1.60 -25.31 -15.98
C GLY A 299 -1.44 -23.98 -16.72
N ILE A 300 -1.13 -24.01 -18.02
CA ILE A 300 -0.99 -22.78 -18.83
C ILE A 300 -2.35 -22.07 -18.94
N GLU A 301 -3.42 -22.80 -19.23
CA GLU A 301 -4.78 -22.26 -19.36
C GLU A 301 -5.28 -21.66 -18.03
N HIS A 302 -5.00 -22.30 -16.90
CA HIS A 302 -5.33 -21.74 -15.58
C HIS A 302 -4.63 -20.39 -15.35
N TYR A 303 -3.34 -20.30 -15.67
CA TYR A 303 -2.59 -19.05 -15.56
C TYR A 303 -3.04 -17.99 -16.58
N SER A 304 -3.47 -18.39 -17.78
CA SER A 304 -4.07 -17.48 -18.75
C SER A 304 -5.41 -16.92 -18.27
N ALA A 305 -6.30 -17.76 -17.75
CA ALA A 305 -7.57 -17.30 -17.18
C ALA A 305 -7.35 -16.34 -16.01
N LEU A 306 -6.34 -16.61 -15.18
CA LEU A 306 -5.96 -15.72 -14.08
C LEU A 306 -5.40 -14.38 -14.57
N ALA A 307 -4.65 -14.36 -15.67
CA ALA A 307 -4.19 -13.12 -16.30
C ALA A 307 -5.36 -12.31 -16.84
N ASP A 308 -6.35 -12.95 -17.46
CA ASP A 308 -7.55 -12.31 -17.96
C ASP A 308 -8.36 -11.69 -16.80
N ASP A 309 -8.56 -12.42 -15.71
CA ASP A 309 -9.26 -11.94 -14.51
C ASP A 309 -8.56 -10.69 -13.94
N VAL A 310 -7.24 -10.72 -13.77
CA VAL A 310 -6.45 -9.58 -13.28
C VAL A 310 -6.48 -8.42 -14.26
N SER A 311 -6.50 -8.68 -15.57
CA SER A 311 -6.53 -7.63 -16.59
C SER A 311 -7.85 -6.83 -16.55
N PHE A 312 -8.98 -7.51 -16.26
CA PHE A 312 -10.31 -6.92 -16.23
C PHE A 312 -10.57 -6.03 -15.00
N VAL A 313 -9.83 -6.23 -13.91
CA VAL A 313 -9.90 -5.36 -12.73
C VAL A 313 -9.54 -3.93 -13.11
N ASP A 314 -10.32 -2.95 -12.66
CA ASP A 314 -10.06 -1.54 -12.95
C ASP A 314 -8.66 -1.11 -12.48
N ALA A 315 -7.98 -0.29 -13.28
CA ALA A 315 -6.65 0.23 -12.95
C ALA A 315 -6.64 1.10 -11.68
N ILE A 316 -7.79 1.68 -11.35
CA ILE A 316 -7.96 2.62 -10.25
C ILE A 316 -9.24 2.22 -9.51
N THR A 317 -9.16 2.07 -8.19
CA THR A 317 -10.33 1.76 -7.35
C THR A 317 -10.39 2.70 -6.17
N ASN A 318 -11.61 3.10 -5.81
CA ASN A 318 -11.84 3.91 -4.62
C ASN A 318 -12.08 3.04 -3.38
N VAL A 319 -11.22 3.17 -2.38
CA VAL A 319 -11.35 2.56 -1.06
C VAL A 319 -11.65 3.67 -0.06
N TYR A 320 -12.93 3.81 0.28
CA TYR A 320 -13.46 4.86 1.17
C TYR A 320 -13.04 6.29 0.75
N PHE A 321 -12.11 6.97 1.45
CA PHE A 321 -11.61 8.31 1.04
C PHE A 321 -10.27 8.28 0.29
N ILE A 322 -9.76 7.09 -0.05
CA ILE A 322 -8.49 6.87 -0.74
C ILE A 322 -8.73 6.29 -2.14
N LEU A 323 -8.06 6.86 -3.14
CA LEU A 323 -7.98 6.33 -4.49
C LEU A 323 -6.70 5.48 -4.63
N ILE A 324 -6.83 4.19 -4.91
CA ILE A 324 -5.69 3.30 -5.09
C ILE A 324 -5.42 3.12 -6.58
N ASN A 325 -4.21 3.47 -7.00
CA ASN A 325 -3.63 3.12 -8.29
C ASN A 325 -3.04 1.70 -8.20
N GLN A 326 -3.67 0.77 -8.91
CA GLN A 326 -3.34 -0.66 -8.87
C GLN A 326 -2.48 -1.11 -10.05
N ASN A 327 -2.06 -0.18 -10.91
CA ASN A 327 -1.31 -0.53 -12.12
C ASN A 327 0.00 -1.26 -11.82
N ALA A 328 0.71 -0.83 -10.77
CA ALA A 328 1.95 -1.48 -10.34
C ALA A 328 1.66 -2.92 -9.87
N LEU A 329 0.72 -3.09 -8.92
CA LEU A 329 0.25 -4.40 -8.46
C LEU A 329 -0.14 -5.33 -9.62
N LYS A 330 -0.97 -4.84 -10.55
CA LYS A 330 -1.42 -5.59 -11.72
C LYS A 330 -0.24 -6.02 -12.59
N SER A 331 0.68 -5.09 -12.89
CA SER A 331 1.88 -5.39 -13.68
C SER A 331 2.72 -6.47 -13.01
N THR A 332 2.98 -6.35 -11.71
CA THR A 332 3.77 -7.35 -10.97
C THR A 332 3.11 -8.72 -10.97
N ILE A 333 1.79 -8.80 -10.80
CA ILE A 333 1.06 -10.07 -10.86
C ILE A 333 1.13 -10.67 -12.27
N LEU A 334 0.97 -9.87 -13.32
CA LEU A 334 1.11 -10.32 -14.70
C LEU A 334 2.52 -10.83 -15.00
N ASP A 335 3.55 -10.14 -14.50
CA ASP A 335 4.95 -10.57 -14.64
C ASP A 335 5.20 -11.93 -13.97
N TRP A 336 4.61 -12.16 -12.77
CA TRP A 336 4.67 -13.46 -12.12
C TRP A 336 3.97 -14.55 -12.92
N ILE A 337 2.79 -14.26 -13.49
CA ILE A 337 2.04 -15.20 -14.31
C ILE A 337 2.84 -15.57 -15.57
N GLU A 338 3.41 -14.59 -16.27
CA GLU A 338 4.27 -14.81 -17.43
C GLU A 338 5.47 -15.69 -17.07
N LYS A 339 6.10 -15.40 -15.93
CA LYS A 339 7.22 -16.20 -15.41
C LYS A 339 6.81 -17.65 -15.16
N TRP A 340 5.65 -17.89 -14.54
CA TRP A 340 5.17 -19.25 -14.29
C TRP A 340 4.82 -19.99 -15.58
N GLN A 341 4.20 -19.34 -16.54
CA GLN A 341 3.93 -19.90 -17.87
C GLN A 341 5.23 -20.25 -18.60
N ALA A 342 6.22 -19.35 -18.60
CA ALA A 342 7.52 -19.59 -19.21
C ALA A 342 8.26 -20.78 -18.57
N LEU A 343 8.22 -20.90 -17.23
CA LEU A 343 8.79 -22.06 -16.53
C LEU A 343 8.07 -23.36 -16.86
N ASN A 344 6.74 -23.33 -16.96
CA ASN A 344 5.93 -24.48 -17.33
C ASN A 344 6.27 -24.97 -18.74
N ILE A 345 6.36 -24.04 -19.70
CA ILE A 345 6.78 -24.29 -21.09
C ILE A 345 8.20 -24.84 -21.15
N LYS A 346 9.13 -24.27 -20.37
CA LYS A 346 10.53 -24.75 -20.31
C LYS A 346 10.60 -26.19 -19.80
N MET A 347 9.85 -26.54 -18.76
CA MET A 347 9.81 -27.90 -18.23
C MET A 347 9.18 -28.89 -19.21
N LEU A 348 8.13 -28.47 -19.92
CA LEU A 348 7.52 -29.25 -20.98
C LEU A 348 8.55 -29.56 -22.08
N LEU A 349 9.31 -28.55 -22.53
CA LEU A 349 10.37 -28.69 -23.52
C LEU A 349 11.48 -29.64 -23.03
N ASP A 350 11.96 -29.46 -21.80
CA ASP A 350 12.99 -30.32 -21.22
C ASP A 350 12.50 -31.76 -21.05
N HIS A 351 11.25 -31.95 -20.65
CA HIS A 351 10.66 -33.28 -20.51
C HIS A 351 10.52 -33.99 -21.87
N ALA A 352 9.92 -33.32 -22.85
CA ALA A 352 9.71 -33.86 -24.19
C ALA A 352 11.04 -34.17 -24.89
N THR A 353 12.03 -33.27 -24.83
CA THR A 353 13.35 -33.48 -25.43
C THR A 353 14.15 -34.59 -24.74
N ASN A 354 14.07 -34.71 -23.41
CA ASN A 354 14.75 -35.79 -22.68
C ASN A 354 14.10 -37.14 -22.96
N TRP A 355 12.77 -37.18 -23.03
CA TRP A 355 12.04 -38.39 -23.37
C TRP A 355 12.39 -38.84 -24.80
N MET A 356 12.39 -37.92 -25.77
CA MET A 356 12.74 -38.20 -27.17
C MET A 356 14.18 -38.72 -27.29
N ARG A 357 15.14 -38.04 -26.65
CA ARG A 357 16.53 -38.49 -26.58
C ARG A 357 16.68 -39.85 -25.88
N GLY A 358 15.82 -40.16 -24.91
CA GLY A 358 15.76 -41.45 -24.24
C GLY A 358 15.33 -42.56 -25.20
N THR A 359 14.28 -42.32 -25.97
CA THR A 359 13.76 -43.25 -26.99
C THR A 359 14.80 -43.53 -28.08
N TYR A 360 15.42 -42.50 -28.66
CA TYR A 360 16.50 -42.69 -29.65
C TYR A 360 17.72 -43.41 -29.08
N ARG A 361 18.08 -43.16 -27.81
CA ARG A 361 19.17 -43.89 -27.14
C ARG A 361 18.80 -45.35 -26.91
N TYR A 362 17.55 -45.65 -26.58
CA TYR A 362 17.04 -47.01 -26.44
C TYR A 362 17.11 -47.77 -27.76
N MET A 363 16.57 -47.21 -28.85
CA MET A 363 16.64 -47.79 -30.19
C MET A 363 18.10 -48.09 -30.58
N ARG A 364 18.99 -47.08 -30.56
CA ARG A 364 20.41 -47.27 -30.93
C ARG A 364 21.16 -48.27 -30.07
N ARG A 365 20.86 -48.35 -28.76
CA ARG A 365 21.51 -49.29 -27.86
C ARG A 365 21.08 -50.72 -28.15
N ASN A 366 19.81 -50.92 -28.47
CA ASN A 366 19.26 -52.23 -28.76
C ASN A 366 19.63 -52.71 -30.16
N GLU A 367 19.62 -51.84 -31.18
CA GLU A 367 20.17 -52.16 -32.52
C GLU A 367 21.58 -52.73 -32.40
N ARG A 368 22.45 -52.04 -31.65
CA ARG A 368 23.84 -52.47 -31.46
C ARG A 368 23.99 -53.76 -30.66
N ASN A 369 23.06 -54.07 -29.77
CA ASN A 369 23.16 -55.26 -28.93
C ASN A 369 22.57 -56.49 -29.60
N VAL A 370 21.52 -56.30 -30.41
CA VAL A 370 20.83 -57.36 -31.13
C VAL A 370 21.58 -57.74 -32.41
N MET A 371 22.28 -56.79 -33.05
CA MET A 371 23.14 -57.07 -34.21
C MET A 371 24.53 -57.64 -33.85
N LYS A 372 24.82 -57.93 -32.57
CA LYS A 372 26.08 -58.58 -32.19
C LYS A 372 25.98 -60.08 -32.41
N VAL A 373 26.69 -60.56 -33.43
CA VAL A 373 26.91 -61.99 -33.75
C VAL A 373 27.40 -62.75 -32.51
N PRO A 374 26.57 -63.60 -31.88
CA PRO A 374 26.98 -64.42 -30.74
C PRO A 374 27.96 -65.53 -31.17
N ARG A 375 29.10 -65.65 -30.49
CA ARG A 375 30.17 -66.59 -30.87
C ARG A 375 30.17 -67.88 -30.06
N THR A 376 29.41 -67.93 -28.98
CA THR A 376 29.32 -69.09 -28.09
C THR A 376 27.87 -69.49 -27.83
N ILE A 377 27.62 -70.77 -27.56
CA ILE A 377 26.28 -71.32 -27.26
C ILE A 377 25.59 -70.60 -26.09
N ARG A 378 26.37 -70.09 -25.12
CA ARG A 378 25.82 -69.31 -24.01
C ARG A 378 25.38 -67.91 -24.45
N GLU A 379 26.13 -67.30 -25.37
CA GLU A 379 25.80 -65.99 -25.96
C GLU A 379 24.59 -66.09 -26.89
N THR A 380 24.42 -67.19 -27.64
CA THR A 380 23.24 -67.39 -28.51
C THR A 380 21.96 -67.52 -27.69
N VAL A 381 21.98 -68.25 -26.57
CA VAL A 381 20.85 -68.34 -25.64
C VAL A 381 20.54 -66.98 -25.00
N ALA A 382 21.57 -66.23 -24.60
CA ALA A 382 21.39 -64.89 -24.04
C ALA A 382 20.84 -63.89 -25.08
N ALA A 383 21.27 -63.98 -26.34
CA ALA A 383 20.79 -63.16 -27.44
C ALA A 383 19.32 -63.46 -27.77
N LYS A 384 18.91 -64.73 -27.84
CA LYS A 384 17.50 -65.12 -28.04
C LYS A 384 16.60 -64.65 -26.88
N GLN A 385 17.04 -64.79 -25.64
CA GLN A 385 16.29 -64.27 -24.48
C GLN A 385 16.18 -62.73 -24.48
N LEU A 386 17.21 -62.03 -24.94
CA LEU A 386 17.19 -60.58 -25.07
C LEU A 386 16.23 -60.16 -26.19
N PHE A 387 16.22 -60.88 -27.30
CA PHE A 387 15.29 -60.66 -28.41
C PHE A 387 13.82 -60.88 -28.03
N GLU A 388 13.50 -61.99 -27.36
CA GLU A 388 12.15 -62.27 -26.85
C GLU A 388 11.64 -61.17 -25.90
N ARG A 389 12.51 -60.66 -25.00
CA ARG A 389 12.16 -59.53 -24.13
C ARG A 389 11.90 -58.26 -24.92
N LEU A 390 12.73 -57.96 -25.92
CA LEU A 390 12.53 -56.77 -26.76
C LEU A 390 11.22 -56.85 -27.54
N ILE A 391 10.85 -58.03 -28.06
CA ILE A 391 9.56 -58.23 -28.73
C ILE A 391 8.39 -57.97 -27.77
N GLN A 392 8.48 -58.43 -26.54
CA GLN A 392 7.44 -58.16 -25.52
C GLN A 392 7.37 -56.68 -25.12
N GLU A 393 8.50 -55.97 -25.13
CA GLU A 393 8.57 -54.54 -24.78
C GLU A 393 8.18 -53.60 -25.95
N LEU A 394 8.28 -54.05 -27.20
CA LEU A 394 7.92 -53.28 -28.42
C LEU A 394 6.53 -52.61 -28.35
N PRO A 395 5.41 -53.33 -28.11
CA PRO A 395 4.09 -52.73 -28.08
C PRO A 395 3.93 -51.73 -26.93
N LEU A 396 4.56 -52.00 -25.78
CA LEU A 396 4.55 -51.09 -24.63
C LEU A 396 5.31 -49.79 -24.93
N LYS A 397 6.44 -49.87 -25.65
CA LYS A 397 7.21 -48.69 -26.06
C LYS A 397 6.52 -47.92 -27.18
N GLN A 398 5.91 -48.60 -28.15
CA GLN A 398 5.16 -47.94 -29.22
C GLN A 398 3.95 -47.18 -28.68
N ALA A 399 3.25 -47.73 -27.68
CA ALA A 399 2.15 -47.05 -27.01
C ALA A 399 2.59 -45.75 -26.30
N THR A 400 3.88 -45.61 -25.97
CA THR A 400 4.43 -44.38 -25.36
C THR A 400 4.75 -43.26 -26.35
N PHE A 401 4.69 -43.51 -27.66
CA PHE A 401 4.95 -42.47 -28.66
C PHE A 401 3.79 -41.49 -28.81
N THR A 402 2.54 -41.95 -28.68
CA THR A 402 1.37 -41.07 -28.78
C THR A 402 1.40 -39.97 -27.71
N PRO A 403 1.55 -40.29 -26.40
CA PRO A 403 1.63 -39.25 -25.37
C PRO A 403 2.88 -38.37 -25.51
N MET A 404 3.97 -38.88 -26.08
CA MET A 404 5.16 -38.07 -26.37
C MET A 404 4.89 -37.05 -27.49
N LEU A 405 4.26 -37.47 -28.58
CA LEU A 405 3.95 -36.59 -29.71
C LEU A 405 2.93 -35.51 -29.31
N GLU A 406 1.96 -35.85 -28.46
CA GLU A 406 1.02 -34.89 -27.87
C GLU A 406 1.73 -33.72 -27.16
N LEU A 407 2.85 -33.97 -26.46
CA LEU A 407 3.65 -32.91 -25.83
C LEU A 407 4.27 -31.97 -26.88
N PHE A 408 4.72 -32.50 -28.03
CA PHE A 408 5.28 -31.68 -29.10
C PHE A 408 4.20 -30.91 -29.88
N VAL A 409 2.99 -31.46 -30.01
CA VAL A 409 1.82 -30.74 -30.54
C VAL A 409 1.49 -29.55 -29.63
N LEU A 410 1.54 -29.74 -28.31
CA LEU A 410 1.35 -28.66 -27.35
C LEU A 410 2.43 -27.58 -27.49
N LEU A 411 3.71 -27.97 -27.58
CA LEU A 411 4.81 -27.02 -27.79
C LEU A 411 4.67 -26.23 -29.10
N HIS A 412 4.12 -26.86 -30.14
CA HIS A 412 3.82 -26.18 -31.41
C HIS A 412 2.65 -25.19 -31.26
N LYS A 413 1.58 -25.55 -30.52
CA LYS A 413 0.45 -24.66 -30.21
C LYS A 413 0.90 -23.36 -29.54
N TYR A 414 1.86 -23.44 -28.61
CA TYR A 414 2.43 -22.27 -27.91
C TYR A 414 3.64 -21.64 -28.63
N GLN A 415 3.89 -22.00 -29.91
CA GLN A 415 4.94 -21.42 -30.76
C GLN A 415 6.36 -21.44 -30.14
N VAL A 416 6.70 -22.51 -29.42
CA VAL A 416 8.01 -22.63 -28.78
C VAL A 416 9.07 -22.97 -29.83
N ASN A 417 10.15 -22.19 -29.87
CA ASN A 417 11.28 -22.46 -30.77
C ASN A 417 11.99 -23.77 -30.40
N LEU A 418 11.78 -24.81 -31.20
CA LEU A 418 12.47 -26.08 -31.07
C LEU A 418 13.85 -25.99 -31.73
N ALA A 419 14.86 -26.60 -31.11
CA ALA A 419 16.15 -26.79 -31.76
C ALA A 419 15.99 -27.65 -33.03
N GLU A 420 16.69 -27.29 -34.10
CA GLU A 420 16.61 -27.94 -35.43
C GLU A 420 16.78 -29.46 -35.34
N LYS A 421 17.75 -29.91 -34.53
CA LYS A 421 17.99 -31.33 -34.23
C LYS A 421 16.81 -32.05 -33.58
N THR A 422 16.06 -31.38 -32.71
CA THR A 422 14.87 -31.96 -32.06
C THR A 422 13.71 -32.01 -33.05
N HIS A 423 13.58 -31.02 -33.92
CA HIS A 423 12.56 -30.99 -34.96
C HIS A 423 12.74 -32.13 -35.98
N GLU A 424 13.97 -32.33 -36.44
CA GLU A 424 14.34 -33.48 -37.29
C GLU A 424 14.04 -34.82 -36.62
N GLN A 425 14.31 -34.93 -35.31
CA GLN A 425 14.00 -36.13 -34.53
C GLN A 425 12.49 -36.39 -34.44
N VAL A 426 11.67 -35.35 -34.26
CA VAL A 426 10.20 -35.52 -34.21
C VAL A 426 9.66 -35.99 -35.56
N LEU A 427 10.09 -35.38 -36.66
CA LEU A 427 9.67 -35.77 -38.02
C LEU A 427 10.22 -37.14 -38.43
N GLY A 428 11.42 -37.49 -37.97
CA GLY A 428 12.10 -38.75 -38.27
C GLY A 428 11.83 -39.89 -37.28
N LEU A 429 10.90 -39.74 -36.33
CA LEU A 429 10.64 -40.77 -35.33
C LEU A 429 10.06 -42.04 -35.95
N GLU A 430 9.08 -41.88 -36.85
CA GLU A 430 8.41 -43.00 -37.51
C GLU A 430 9.37 -43.77 -38.42
N SER A 431 10.19 -43.06 -39.21
CA SER A 431 11.20 -43.68 -40.07
C SER A 431 12.30 -44.38 -39.26
N ALA A 432 12.77 -43.78 -38.17
CA ALA A 432 13.75 -44.41 -37.27
C ALA A 432 13.17 -45.65 -36.57
N TRP A 433 11.88 -45.64 -36.23
CA TRP A 433 11.22 -46.81 -35.63
C TRP A 433 11.02 -47.95 -36.64
N LEU A 434 10.65 -47.64 -37.88
CA LEU A 434 10.56 -48.63 -38.95
C LEU A 434 11.93 -49.28 -39.24
N HIS A 435 13.00 -48.49 -39.24
CA HIS A 435 14.38 -49.01 -39.34
C HIS A 435 14.72 -49.93 -38.16
N TYR A 436 14.32 -49.56 -36.93
CA TYR A 436 14.52 -50.40 -35.76
C TYR A 436 13.78 -51.75 -35.88
N LEU A 437 12.54 -51.75 -36.39
CA LEU A 437 11.79 -52.98 -36.63
C LEU A 437 12.43 -53.85 -37.72
N GLN A 438 12.96 -53.25 -38.78
CA GLN A 438 13.69 -53.96 -39.83
C GLN A 438 14.96 -54.61 -39.28
N THR A 439 15.77 -53.88 -38.52
CA THR A 439 16.99 -54.43 -37.91
C THR A 439 16.70 -55.52 -36.88
N LEU A 440 15.56 -55.47 -36.19
CA LEU A 440 15.10 -56.59 -35.36
C LEU A 440 14.73 -57.82 -36.21
N SER A 441 14.06 -57.65 -37.35
CA SER A 441 13.77 -58.74 -38.28
C SER A 441 15.04 -59.38 -38.85
N GLU A 442 16.01 -58.56 -39.26
CA GLU A 442 17.31 -59.03 -39.75
C GLU A 442 18.08 -59.81 -38.68
N ALA A 443 17.96 -59.40 -37.42
CA ALA A 443 18.59 -60.11 -36.32
C ALA A 443 17.89 -61.42 -35.95
N ASP A 444 16.57 -61.53 -36.15
CA ASP A 444 15.84 -62.79 -36.02
C ASP A 444 16.35 -63.81 -37.05
N GLU A 445 16.46 -63.39 -38.32
CA GLU A 445 17.03 -64.19 -39.40
C GLU A 445 18.48 -64.61 -39.10
N MET A 446 19.31 -63.70 -38.58
CA MET A 446 20.69 -64.00 -38.17
C MET A 446 20.73 -65.04 -37.05
N LEU A 447 19.93 -64.87 -35.99
CA LEU A 447 19.91 -65.77 -34.83
C LEU A 447 19.34 -67.15 -35.16
N ASP A 448 18.46 -67.25 -36.15
CA ASP A 448 17.94 -68.53 -36.65
C ASP A 448 18.95 -69.25 -37.55
N ASN A 449 19.59 -68.54 -38.47
CA ASN A 449 20.67 -69.10 -39.30
C ASN A 449 21.84 -69.62 -38.45
N GLU A 450 22.30 -68.84 -37.47
CA GLU A 450 23.34 -69.29 -36.54
C GLU A 450 22.87 -70.41 -35.61
N GLY A 451 21.58 -70.43 -35.23
CA GLY A 451 21.01 -71.53 -34.47
C GLY A 451 21.14 -72.86 -35.22
N ASP A 452 20.93 -72.83 -36.53
CA ASP A 452 21.05 -74.01 -37.39
C ASP A 452 22.50 -74.37 -37.72
N GLU A 453 23.39 -73.40 -37.95
CA GLU A 453 24.83 -73.65 -38.09
C GLU A 453 25.45 -74.22 -36.81
N ASN A 454 25.09 -73.69 -35.63
CA ASN A 454 25.58 -74.19 -34.34
C ASN A 454 25.11 -75.63 -34.06
N LYS A 455 23.88 -75.99 -34.43
CA LYS A 455 23.41 -77.40 -34.37
C LYS A 455 24.25 -78.30 -35.26
N LEU A 456 24.60 -77.82 -36.45
CA LEU A 456 25.41 -78.55 -37.42
C LEU A 456 26.87 -78.71 -36.97
N GLU A 457 27.45 -77.66 -36.38
CA GLU A 457 28.78 -77.72 -35.75
C GLU A 457 28.80 -78.64 -34.53
N LEU A 458 27.79 -78.61 -33.67
CA LEU A 458 27.64 -79.54 -32.54
C LEU A 458 27.56 -80.99 -33.02
N ALA A 459 26.82 -81.27 -34.10
CA ALA A 459 26.77 -82.60 -34.69
C ALA A 459 28.16 -83.04 -35.18
N LYS A 460 28.89 -82.17 -35.87
CA LYS A 460 30.27 -82.44 -36.33
C LYS A 460 31.25 -82.62 -35.18
N GLN A 461 31.17 -81.81 -34.13
CA GLN A 461 32.01 -81.93 -32.94
C GLN A 461 31.67 -83.20 -32.16
N ALA A 462 30.40 -83.58 -32.05
CA ALA A 462 29.97 -84.84 -31.44
C ALA A 462 30.45 -86.06 -32.25
N GLU A 463 30.45 -85.99 -33.58
CA GLU A 463 31.03 -87.03 -34.44
C GLU A 463 32.55 -87.12 -34.29
N LYS A 464 33.27 -85.99 -34.29
CA LYS A 464 34.70 -85.96 -34.00
C LYS A 464 35.01 -86.51 -32.61
N PHE A 465 34.21 -86.18 -31.61
CA PHE A 465 34.36 -86.69 -30.25
C PHE A 465 34.09 -88.20 -30.18
N LYS A 466 33.09 -88.72 -30.91
CA LYS A 466 32.88 -90.17 -31.09
C LYS A 466 34.07 -90.84 -31.77
N PHE A 467 34.70 -90.17 -32.74
CA PHE A 467 35.88 -90.69 -33.42
C PHE A 467 37.09 -90.75 -32.47
N ILE A 468 37.34 -89.68 -31.71
CA ILE A 468 38.38 -89.64 -30.68
C ILE A 468 38.11 -90.67 -29.58
N LEU A 469 36.86 -90.88 -29.17
CA LEU A 469 36.48 -91.93 -28.22
C LEU A 469 36.70 -93.33 -28.78
N LYS A 470 36.49 -93.54 -30.09
CA LYS A 470 36.81 -94.80 -30.76
C LYS A 470 38.30 -95.03 -30.85
N GLU A 471 39.09 -94.04 -31.26
CA GLU A 471 40.55 -94.13 -31.25
C GLU A 471 41.07 -94.36 -29.83
N PHE A 472 40.53 -93.68 -28.82
CA PHE A 472 40.90 -93.89 -27.42
C PHE A 472 40.49 -95.27 -26.91
N LEU A 473 39.34 -95.79 -27.32
CA LEU A 473 38.92 -97.17 -27.04
C LEU A 473 39.84 -98.19 -27.74
N GLU A 474 40.22 -97.96 -29.00
CA GLU A 474 41.17 -98.81 -29.73
C GLU A 474 42.57 -98.76 -29.10
N ASP A 475 43.02 -97.60 -28.64
CA ASP A 475 44.28 -97.42 -27.89
C ASP A 475 44.23 -98.07 -26.50
N PHE A 476 43.04 -98.11 -25.89
CA PHE A 476 42.78 -98.82 -24.64
C PHE A 476 42.76 -100.34 -24.83
N TYR A 477 42.16 -100.83 -25.93
CA TYR A 477 42.17 -102.25 -26.31
C TYR A 477 43.54 -102.75 -26.79
N SER A 478 44.37 -101.89 -27.40
CA SER A 478 45.74 -102.23 -27.80
C SER A 478 46.72 -102.30 -26.61
N LYS A 479 46.42 -101.59 -25.52
CA LYS A 479 47.20 -101.59 -24.26
C LYS A 479 46.66 -102.55 -23.20
N LEU A 480 45.65 -103.36 -23.51
CA LEU A 480 45.17 -104.42 -22.64
C LEU A 480 46.23 -105.55 -22.57
N PRO A 481 46.70 -105.96 -21.38
CA PRO A 481 47.69 -107.03 -21.27
C PRO A 481 47.06 -108.34 -21.75
N LYS A 482 47.62 -108.95 -22.80
CA LYS A 482 47.25 -110.31 -23.21
C LYS A 482 47.59 -111.28 -22.07
N LYS A 483 46.56 -111.91 -21.50
CA LYS A 483 46.66 -113.12 -20.67
C LYS A 483 45.71 -114.17 -21.22
#